data_AF-A0A352APX4-F1
#
_entry.id   AF-A0A352APX4-F1
#
_cell.length_a   1.000
_cell.length_b   1.000
_cell.length_c   1.000
_cell.angle_alpha   90.00
_cell.angle_beta   90.00
_cell.angle_gamma   90.00
#
_symmetry.space_group_name_H-M   'P 1'
#
loop_
_entity.id
_entity.type
_entity.pdbx_description
1 polymer ?
#
loop_
_entity_poly.entity_id
_entity_poly.type
_entity_poly.pdbx_seq_one_letter_code
_entity_poly.pdbx_strand_id
1 'polypeptide(L)' 'MPEYQWKLTIVERNLLLSNWVKLIPEAQEQMLEEADQLMAELPLSDRRLLLTYLETLQYHIEANLRQKIQKILSNQLSLV' A
#
# COMPACT_ATOMS: atom_id res chain seq x y z
N MET A 1 -13.28 -12.64 14.45
CA MET A 1 -13.41 -11.19 14.26
C MET A 1 -12.42 -10.78 13.17
N PRO A 2 -12.69 -9.69 12.45
CA PRO A 2 -11.95 -9.29 11.26
C PRO A 2 -10.69 -8.53 11.67
N GLU A 3 -9.71 -9.22 12.25
CA GLU A 3 -8.51 -8.61 12.84
C GLU A 3 -7.70 -7.77 11.84
N TYR A 4 -7.88 -7.99 10.55
CA TYR A 4 -7.23 -7.20 9.50
C TYR A 4 -8.11 -6.05 8.97
N GLN A 5 -9.43 -6.04 9.19
CA GLN A 5 -10.32 -5.03 8.57
C GLN A 5 -10.03 -3.63 9.07
N TRP A 6 -9.77 -3.45 10.37
CA TRP A 6 -9.41 -2.14 10.90
C TRP A 6 -8.04 -1.67 10.38
N LYS A 7 -7.06 -2.58 10.24
CA LYS A 7 -5.75 -2.28 9.63
C LYS A 7 -5.93 -1.86 8.16
N LEU A 8 -6.74 -2.61 7.41
CA LEU A 8 -7.06 -2.32 6.01
C LEU A 8 -7.71 -0.94 5.87
N THR A 9 -8.74 -0.63 6.67
CA THR A 9 -9.39 0.69 6.64
C THR A 9 -8.42 1.83 6.94
N ILE A 10 -7.46 1.65 7.87
CA ILE A 10 -6.45 2.67 8.17
C ILE A 10 -5.50 2.86 6.98
N VAL A 11 -4.99 1.77 6.42
CA VAL A 11 -4.07 1.80 5.28
C VAL A 11 -4.76 2.42 4.05
N GLU A 12 -5.98 1.99 3.73
CA GLU A 12 -6.80 2.57 2.65
C GLU A 12 -7.01 4.06 2.84
N ARG A 13 -7.43 4.48 4.04
CA ARG A 13 -7.65 5.89 4.36
C ARG A 13 -6.38 6.72 4.15
N ASN A 14 -5.24 6.21 4.62
CA ASN A 14 -3.99 6.95 4.54
C ASN A 14 -3.44 7.01 3.11
N LEU A 15 -3.66 5.97 2.30
CA LEU A 15 -3.29 5.95 0.88
C LEU A 15 -4.20 6.85 0.02
N LEU A 16 -5.52 6.86 0.29
CA LEU A 16 -6.52 7.53 -0.55
C LEU A 16 -6.74 9.02 -0.23
N LEU A 17 -6.72 9.42 1.04
CA LEU A 17 -7.23 10.75 1.44
C LEU A 17 -6.21 11.90 1.33
N SER A 18 -5.26 11.84 0.39
CA SER A 18 -4.30 12.94 0.08
C SER A 18 -3.38 13.39 1.23
N ASN A 19 -3.50 12.82 2.44
CA ASN A 19 -2.58 13.09 3.54
C ASN A 19 -1.21 12.47 3.31
N TRP A 20 -1.14 11.40 2.51
CA TRP A 20 0.11 10.75 2.11
C TRP A 20 1.18 11.70 1.58
N VAL A 21 0.83 12.53 0.59
CA VAL A 21 1.78 13.45 -0.07
C VAL A 21 2.29 14.52 0.90
N LYS A 22 1.58 14.74 2.01
CA LYS A 22 1.95 15.69 3.06
C LYS A 22 2.74 15.06 4.20
N LEU A 23 2.92 13.74 4.20
CA LEU A 23 3.76 13.05 5.18
C LEU A 23 5.23 13.28 4.86
N ILE A 24 6.05 13.25 5.92
CA ILE A 24 7.50 13.17 5.77
C ILE A 24 7.88 11.84 5.08
N PRO A 25 9.01 11.79 4.36
CA PRO A 25 9.43 10.60 3.61
C PRO A 25 9.48 9.31 4.44
N GLU A 26 9.89 9.37 5.71
CA GLU A 26 9.99 8.22 6.60
C GLU A 26 8.61 7.63 6.92
N ALA A 27 7.61 8.50 7.16
CA ALA A 27 6.24 8.09 7.37
C ALA A 27 5.62 7.54 6.08
N GLN A 28 6.07 8.02 4.92
CA GLN A 28 5.70 7.43 3.64
C GLN A 28 6.28 6.02 3.52
N GLU A 29 7.58 5.85 3.76
CA GLU A 29 8.21 4.54 3.68
C GLU A 29 7.61 3.50 4.62
N GLN A 30 7.30 3.89 5.86
CA GLN A 30 6.70 3.00 6.85
C GLN A 30 5.31 2.51 6.41
N MET A 31 4.47 3.37 5.84
CA MET A 31 3.13 2.96 5.42
C MET A 31 3.15 2.03 4.20
N LEU A 32 4.14 2.17 3.31
CA LEU A 32 4.34 1.21 2.22
C LEU A 32 4.73 -0.17 2.77
N GLU A 33 5.54 -0.21 3.84
CA GLU A 33 5.89 -1.45 4.52
C GLU A 33 4.70 -2.07 5.24
N GLU A 34 3.90 -1.25 5.94
CA GLU A 34 2.66 -1.71 6.58
C GLU A 34 1.67 -2.28 5.54
N ALA A 35 1.55 -1.64 4.37
CA ALA A 35 0.73 -2.15 3.28
C ALA A 35 1.24 -3.50 2.74
N ASP A 36 2.55 -3.65 2.51
CA ASP A 36 3.14 -4.91 2.02
C ASP A 36 3.01 -6.05 3.04
N GLN A 37 3.24 -5.78 4.32
CA GLN A 37 3.03 -6.76 5.40
C GLN A 37 1.56 -7.16 5.49
N LEU A 38 0.64 -6.20 5.40
CA LEU A 38 -0.79 -6.47 5.46
C LEU A 38 -1.24 -7.35 4.30
N MET A 39 -0.66 -7.20 3.10
CA MET A 39 -1.00 -8.07 1.95
C MET A 39 -0.82 -9.56 2.25
N ALA A 40 0.19 -9.94 3.04
CA ALA A 40 0.41 -11.34 3.42
C ALA A 40 -0.73 -11.90 4.29
N GLU A 41 -1.40 -11.05 5.06
CA GLU A 41 -2.50 -11.38 5.98
C GLU A 41 -3.89 -11.27 5.32
N LEU A 42 -4.02 -10.57 4.19
CA LEU A 42 -5.30 -10.30 3.53
C LEU A 42 -5.82 -11.46 2.66
N PRO A 43 -7.14 -11.70 2.62
CA PRO A 43 -7.77 -12.49 1.57
C PRO A 43 -7.50 -11.91 0.18
N LEU A 44 -7.60 -12.76 -0.84
CA LEU A 44 -7.28 -12.41 -2.23
C LEU A 44 -8.02 -11.16 -2.75
N SER A 45 -9.30 -10.99 -2.39
CA SER A 45 -10.11 -9.83 -2.79
C SER A 45 -9.54 -8.51 -2.25
N ASP A 46 -9.18 -8.51 -0.98
CA ASP A 46 -8.74 -7.32 -0.25
C ASP A 46 -7.29 -7.00 -0.63
N ARG A 47 -6.47 -8.03 -0.89
CA ARG A 47 -5.14 -7.87 -1.47
C ARG A 47 -5.20 -7.19 -2.85
N ARG A 48 -6.12 -7.62 -3.73
CA ARG A 48 -6.30 -7.01 -5.06
C ARG A 48 -6.71 -5.54 -4.97
N LEU A 49 -7.62 -5.23 -4.06
CA LEU A 49 -8.05 -3.84 -3.81
C LEU A 49 -6.86 -2.96 -3.38
N LEU A 50 -6.03 -3.45 -2.46
CA LEU A 50 -4.85 -2.73 -1.98
C LEU A 50 -3.79 -2.54 -3.09
N LEU A 51 -3.60 -3.54 -3.96
CA LEU A 51 -2.74 -3.41 -5.14
C LEU A 51 -3.21 -2.29 -6.08
N THR A 52 -4.52 -2.21 -6.36
CA THR A 52 -5.09 -1.13 -7.19
C THR A 52 -4.86 0.26 -6.58
N TYR A 53 -4.93 0.38 -5.25
CA TYR A 53 -4.61 1.65 -4.58
C TYR A 53 -3.14 2.04 -4.73
N LEU A 54 -2.21 1.08 -4.60
CA LEU A 54 -0.78 1.35 -4.81
C LEU A 54 -0.45 1.68 -6.27
N GLU A 55 -1.07 1.01 -7.23
CA GLU A 55 -0.94 1.34 -8.66
C GLU A 55 -1.42 2.76 -8.95
N THR A 56 -2.58 3.15 -8.41
CA THR A 56 -3.10 4.51 -8.55
C THR A 56 -2.16 5.53 -7.92
N LEU A 57 -1.62 5.20 -6.74
CA LEU A 57 -0.69 6.08 -6.03
C LEU A 57 0.58 6.34 -6.84
N GLN A 58 1.13 5.33 -7.54
CA GLN A 58 2.36 5.41 -8.33
C GLN A 58 2.39 6.59 -9.32
N TYR A 59 1.23 7.01 -9.84
CA TYR A 59 1.10 8.12 -10.77
C TYR A 59 1.27 9.50 -10.11
N HIS A 60 1.17 9.59 -8.79
CA HIS A 60 1.10 10.84 -8.02
C HIS A 60 2.31 11.09 -7.08
N ILE A 61 3.37 10.28 -7.14
CA ILE A 61 4.49 10.32 -6.19
C ILE A 61 5.85 10.58 -6.86
N GLU A 62 6.78 11.10 -6.05
CA GLU A 62 8.18 11.32 -6.40
C GLU A 62 8.89 10.03 -6.83
N ALA A 63 9.91 10.18 -7.69
CA ALA A 63 10.57 9.07 -8.38
C ALA A 63 11.17 8.01 -7.43
N ASN A 64 11.59 8.41 -6.23
CA ASN A 64 12.25 7.52 -5.27
C ASN A 64 11.26 6.52 -4.64
N LEU A 65 10.03 6.96 -4.36
CA LEU A 65 8.97 6.12 -3.79
C LEU A 65 8.29 5.24 -4.85
N ARG A 66 8.28 5.71 -6.10
CA ARG A 66 7.81 4.92 -7.25
C ARG A 66 8.55 3.58 -7.37
N GLN A 67 9.87 3.55 -7.09
CA GLN A 67 10.66 2.31 -7.14
C GLN A 67 10.24 1.31 -6.04
N LYS A 68 9.94 1.79 -4.83
CA LYS A 68 9.48 0.93 -3.71
C LYS A 68 8.11 0.30 -4.02
N ILE A 69 7.19 1.09 -4.58
CA ILE A 69 5.88 0.57 -5.04
C ILE A 69 6.04 -0.45 -6.17
N GLN A 70 6.88 -0.17 -7.17
CA GLN A 70 7.15 -1.14 -8.24
C GLN A 70 7.68 -2.46 -7.72
N LYS A 71 8.54 -2.42 -6.70
CA LYS A 71 9.08 -3.62 -6.06
C LYS A 71 7.99 -4.42 -5.35
N ILE A 72 7.10 -3.75 -4.60
CA ILE A 72 5.95 -4.39 -3.95
C ILE A 72 5.05 -5.06 -5.00
N LEU A 73 4.66 -4.33 -6.05
CA LEU A 73 3.82 -4.86 -7.13
C LEU A 73 4.46 -6.08 -7.81
N SER A 74 5.77 -6.02 -8.09
CA SER A 74 6.51 -7.12 -8.73
C SER A 74 6.60 -8.37 -7.85
N ASN A 75 6.82 -8.19 -6.55
CA ASN A 75 6.89 -9.28 -5.58
C ASN A 75 5.53 -9.99 -5.44
N GLN A 76 4.45 -9.22 -5.42
CA GLN A 76 3.09 -9.76 -5.24
C GLN A 76 2.56 -10.43 -6.53
N LEU A 77 2.97 -9.95 -7.71
CA LEU A 77 2.68 -10.61 -8.99
C LEU A 77 3.43 -11.93 -9.18
N SER A 78 4.60 -12.07 -8.55
CA SER A 78 5.40 -13.31 -8.61
C SER A 78 4.89 -14.40 -7.65
N LEU A 79 3.94 -14.07 -6.77
CA LEU A 79 3.34 -14.96 -5.77
C LEU A 79 1.96 -15.50 -6.18
N VAL A 80 1.49 -15.17 -7.39
CA VAL A 80 0.25 -15.66 -8.02
C VAL A 80 0.60 -16.64 -9.12
#